data_AF-A0A418ZP80-F1
#
_entry.id   AF-A0A418ZP80-F1
#
_cell.length_a   1.000
_cell.length_b   1.000
_cell.length_c   1.000
_cell.angle_alpha   90.00
_cell.angle_beta   90.00
_cell.angle_gamma   90.00
#
_symmetry.space_group_name_H-M   'P 1'
#
loop_
_entity.id
_entity.type
_entity.pdbx_description
1 polymer ?
#
loop_
_entity_poly.entity_id
_entity_poly.type
_entity_poly.pdbx_seq_one_letter_code
_entity_poly.pdbx_strand_id
1 'polypeptide(L)' 'MSDDVQYRGGPNMMILVLILAVAGAFTTSVVLFALGASLGAIILGYIAGGWVAVVFGGGLLALWRLFTNTASLKLVPLKG' A
#
# COMPACT_ATOMS: atom_id res chain seq x y z
N MET A 1 8.96 22.40 14.03
CA MET A 1 8.49 21.01 13.86
C MET A 1 7.38 21.07 12.81
N SER A 2 7.77 20.93 11.55
CA SER A 2 6.96 21.18 10.35
C SER A 2 7.15 20.03 9.36
N ASP A 3 7.31 18.82 9.89
CA ASP A 3 7.73 17.64 9.14
C ASP A 3 6.51 16.84 8.62
N ASP A 4 5.31 17.21 9.08
CA ASP A 4 4.08 16.44 8.87
C ASP A 4 3.44 16.66 7.49
N VAL A 5 3.86 17.71 6.77
CA VAL A 5 3.25 18.11 5.48
C VAL A 5 4.01 17.53 4.28
N GLN A 6 5.29 17.15 4.40
CA GLN A 6 6.00 16.49 3.30
C GLN A 6 5.59 15.03 3.08
N TYR A 7 4.88 14.42 4.04
CA TYR A 7 4.39 13.04 3.94
C TYR A 7 3.14 12.89 3.05
N ARG A 8 2.66 13.98 2.43
CA ARG A 8 1.39 14.02 1.67
C ARG A 8 1.51 13.65 0.18
N GLY A 9 2.72 13.49 -0.37
CA GLY A 9 2.90 13.09 -1.78
C GLY A 9 4.35 13.03 -2.28
N GLY A 10 5.32 12.89 -1.37
CA GLY A 10 6.75 12.89 -1.70
C GLY A 10 7.30 11.51 -2.11
N PRO A 11 8.58 11.44 -2.55
CA PRO A 11 9.26 10.21 -3.01
C PRO A 11 9.13 9.03 -2.03
N ASN A 12 8.96 9.30 -0.74
CA ASN A 12 8.75 8.28 0.31
C ASN A 12 7.47 7.44 0.10
N MET A 13 6.39 8.02 -0.46
CA MET A 13 5.18 7.25 -0.76
C MET A 13 5.35 6.38 -2.01
N MET A 14 6.03 6.88 -3.04
CA MET A 14 6.36 6.08 -4.22
C MET A 14 7.22 4.87 -3.84
N ILE A 15 8.21 5.07 -2.96
CA ILE A 15 9.06 3.98 -2.45
C ILE A 15 8.22 2.93 -1.71
N LEU A 16 7.28 3.35 -0.86
CA LEU A 16 6.38 2.44 -0.15
C LEU A 16 5.52 1.60 -1.10
N VAL A 17 4.93 2.23 -2.12
CA VAL A 17 4.13 1.53 -3.14
C VAL A 17 4.99 0.56 -3.95
N LEU A 18 6.21 0.94 -4.32
CA LEU A 18 7.16 0.07 -5.02
C LEU A 18 7.54 -1.15 -4.18
N ILE A 19 7.86 -0.96 -2.90
CA ILE A 19 8.17 -2.07 -1.99
C ILE A 19 6.98 -3.03 -1.88
N LEU A 20 5.77 -2.49 -1.78
CA LEU A 20 4.55 -3.29 -1.69
C LEU A 20 4.31 -4.10 -2.95
N ALA A 21 4.49 -3.48 -4.12
CA ALA A 21 4.39 -4.14 -5.41
C ALA A 21 5.39 -5.29 -5.54
N VAL A 22 6.67 -5.03 -5.22
CA VAL A 22 7.74 -6.05 -5.31
C VAL A 22 7.51 -7.17 -4.31
N ALA A 23 7.13 -6.86 -3.07
CA ALA A 23 6.86 -7.85 -2.04
C ALA A 23 5.68 -8.76 -2.46
N GLY A 24 4.55 -8.18 -2.89
CA GLY A 24 3.39 -8.94 -3.34
C GLY A 24 3.69 -9.84 -4.54
N ALA A 25 4.39 -9.29 -5.53
CA ALA A 25 4.82 -10.02 -6.71
C ALA A 25 5.75 -11.19 -6.35
N PHE A 26 6.74 -10.93 -5.50
CA PHE A 26 7.69 -11.95 -5.05
C PHE A 26 7.02 -13.04 -4.22
N THR A 27 6.19 -12.70 -3.23
CA THR A 27 5.47 -13.67 -2.41
C THR A 27 4.60 -14.59 -3.26
N THR A 28 3.87 -14.03 -4.24
CA THR A 28 3.00 -14.81 -5.11
C THR A 28 3.81 -15.77 -5.98
N SER A 29 4.94 -15.31 -6.55
CA SER A 29 5.83 -16.17 -7.32
C SER A 29 6.43 -17.31 -6.49
N VAL A 30 6.85 -17.04 -5.25
CA VAL A 30 7.40 -18.06 -4.35
C VAL A 30 6.34 -19.12 -4.02
N VAL A 31 5.12 -18.69 -3.73
CA VAL A 31 4.00 -19.62 -3.48
C VAL A 31 3.73 -20.48 -4.70
N LEU A 32 3.63 -19.89 -5.89
CA LEU A 32 3.38 -20.64 -7.12
C LEU A 32 4.53 -21.59 -7.47
N PHE A 33 5.77 -21.18 -7.24
CA PHE A 33 6.93 -22.05 -7.40
C PHE A 33 6.88 -23.23 -6.43
N ALA A 34 6.58 -22.99 -5.16
CA ALA A 34 6.44 -24.05 -4.15
C ALA A 34 5.31 -25.03 -4.45
N LEU A 35 4.25 -24.57 -5.12
CA LEU A 35 3.13 -25.39 -5.57
C LEU A 35 3.42 -26.14 -6.89
N GLY A 36 4.62 -26.00 -7.46
CA GLY A 36 4.99 -26.67 -8.72
C GLY A 36 4.27 -26.11 -9.95
N ALA A 37 3.85 -24.84 -9.91
CA ALA A 37 3.17 -24.20 -11.03
C ALA A 37 4.11 -24.04 -12.24
N SER A 38 3.53 -23.96 -13.44
CA SER A 38 4.29 -23.71 -14.65
C SER A 38 4.95 -22.32 -14.63
N LEU A 39 6.03 -22.16 -15.39
CA LEU A 39 6.75 -20.89 -15.49
C LEU A 39 5.83 -19.74 -15.95
N GLY A 40 4.89 -20.04 -16.87
CA GLY A 40 3.86 -19.07 -17.29
C GLY A 40 2.92 -18.65 -16.16
N ALA A 41 2.50 -19.59 -15.31
CA ALA A 41 1.68 -19.28 -14.14
C ALA A 41 2.44 -18.43 -13.11
N ILE A 42 3.73 -18.72 -12.90
CA ILE A 42 4.60 -17.93 -11.99
C ILE A 42 4.75 -16.50 -12.49
N ILE A 43 4.96 -16.29 -13.80
CA ILE A 43 5.05 -14.93 -14.40
C ILE A 43 3.72 -14.18 -14.23
N LEU A 44 2.59 -14.83 -14.52
CA LEU A 44 1.27 -14.22 -14.33
C LEU A 44 1.02 -13.89 -12.86
N GLY A 45 1.42 -14.78 -11.94
CA GLY A 45 1.33 -14.57 -10.50
C GLY A 45 2.22 -13.44 -10.00
N TYR A 46 3.40 -13.24 -10.57
CA TYR A 46 4.26 -12.09 -10.27
C TYR A 46 3.53 -10.77 -10.58
N ILE A 47 2.99 -10.66 -11.80
CA ILE A 47 2.29 -9.45 -12.24
C ILE A 47 1.03 -9.24 -11.39
N ALA A 48 0.21 -10.27 -11.24
CA ALA A 48 -1.03 -10.20 -10.46
C ALA A 48 -0.76 -9.88 -8.98
N GLY A 49 0.23 -10.53 -8.37
CA GLY A 49 0.62 -10.33 -6.97
C GLY A 49 1.08 -8.89 -6.69
N GLY A 50 1.82 -8.29 -7.62
CA GLY A 50 2.23 -6.89 -7.51
C GLY A 50 1.03 -5.92 -7.52
N TRP A 51 0.09 -6.10 -8.46
CA TRP A 51 -1.12 -5.28 -8.53
C TRP A 51 -2.00 -5.43 -7.29
N VAL A 52 -2.22 -6.67 -6.83
CA VAL A 52 -3.01 -6.95 -5.63
C VAL A 52 -2.40 -6.27 -4.40
N ALA A 53 -1.09 -6.37 -4.21
CA ALA A 53 -0.44 -5.72 -3.06
C ALA A 53 -0.55 -4.19 -3.10
N VAL A 54 -0.43 -3.58 -4.29
CA VAL A 54 -0.62 -2.13 -4.44
C VAL A 54 -2.06 -1.71 -4.14
N VAL A 55 -3.06 -2.41 -4.66
CA VAL A 55 -4.48 -2.06 -4.45
C VAL A 55 -4.87 -2.23 -2.99
N PHE A 56 -4.57 -3.38 -2.39
CA PHE A 56 -4.94 -3.66 -1.00
C PHE A 56 -4.10 -2.84 -0.02
N GLY A 57 -2.78 -2.83 -0.19
CA GLY A 57 -1.91 -2.12 0.74
C GLY A 57 -1.96 -0.60 0.57
N GLY A 58 -2.14 -0.10 -0.66
CA GLY A 58 -2.42 1.32 -0.91
C GLY A 58 -3.78 1.74 -0.36
N GLY A 59 -4.82 0.93 -0.54
CA GLY A 59 -6.14 1.15 0.06
C GLY A 59 -6.11 1.16 1.59
N LEU A 60 -5.37 0.23 2.20
CA LEU A 60 -5.20 0.16 3.65
C LEU A 60 -4.45 1.38 4.20
N LEU A 61 -3.39 1.84 3.52
CA LEU A 61 -2.67 3.06 3.88
C LEU A 61 -3.55 4.31 3.77
N ALA A 62 -4.39 4.39 2.73
CA ALA A 62 -5.34 5.48 2.57
C ALA A 62 -6.40 5.48 3.69
N LEU A 63 -6.92 4.30 4.03
CA LEU A 63 -7.90 4.12 5.10
C LEU A 63 -7.29 4.47 6.48
N TRP A 64 -6.08 4.00 6.75
CA TRP A 64 -5.33 4.32 7.97
C TRP A 64 -5.16 5.82 8.13
N ARG A 65 -4.79 6.52 7.05
CA ARG A 65 -4.70 7.99 7.05
C ARG A 65 -6.04 8.65 7.34
N LEU A 66 -7.14 8.14 6.81
CA LEU A 66 -8.47 8.68 7.09
C LEU A 66 -8.76 8.64 8.59
N PHE A 67 -8.66 7.46 9.21
CA PHE A 67 -8.95 7.28 10.64
C PHE A 67 -7.99 8.04 11.56
N THR A 68 -6.70 8.11 11.20
CA THR A 68 -5.71 8.86 11.98
C THR A 68 -5.95 10.37 11.90
N ASN A 69 -6.43 10.89 10.76
CA ASN A 69 -6.78 12.31 10.63
C ASN A 69 -8.17 12.64 11.22
N THR A 70 -9.11 11.69 11.27
CA THR A 70 -10.42 11.88 11.91
C THR A 70 -10.30 12.13 13.42
N ALA A 71 -9.29 11.57 14.10
CA ALA A 71 -9.02 11.85 15.51
C ALA A 71 -8.60 13.32 15.79
N SER A 72 -8.19 14.06 14.76
CA SER A 72 -7.78 15.47 14.85
C SER A 72 -8.87 16.46 14.42
N LEU A 73 -10.11 16.01 14.19
CA LEU A 73 -11.25 16.92 14.08
C LEU A 73 -11.51 17.52 15.46
N LYS A 74 -10.76 18.56 15.81
CA LYS A 74 -11.16 19.52 16.84
C LYS A 74 -12.58 19.93 16.51
N LEU A 75 -13.53 19.58 17.38
CA LEU A 75 -14.86 20.17 17.42
C LEU A 75 -14.65 21.69 17.43
N VAL A 76 -14.84 22.34 16.28
CA VAL A 76 -14.94 23.79 16.23
C VAL A 76 -16.20 24.10 17.03
N PRO A 77 -16.10 24.74 18.22
CA PRO A 77 -17.31 25.14 18.90
C PRO A 77 -17.96 26.20 18.02
N LEU A 78 -19.15 25.87 17.49
CA LEU A 78 -20.03 26.87 16.89
C LEU A 78 -20.35 27.87 18.00
N LYS A 79 -19.70 29.03 17.94
CA LYS A 79 -20.09 30.21 18.73
C LYS A 79 -21.47 30.64 18.23
N GLY A 80 -22.50 30.19 18.94
CA GLY A 80 -23.81 30.86 19.03
C GLY A 80 -23.82 31.76 20.25
#